data_AF-A0A960AAV9-F1
#
_entry.id   AF-A0A960AAV9-F1
#
_cell.length_a   1.000
_cell.length_b   1.000
_cell.length_c   1.000
_cell.angle_alpha   90.00
_cell.angle_beta   90.00
_cell.angle_gamma   90.00
#
_symmetry.space_group_name_H-M   'P 1'
#
loop_
_entity.id
_entity.type
_entity.pdbx_description
1 polymer ?
#
loop_
_entity_poly.entity_id
_entity_poly.type
_entity_poly.pdbx_seq_one_letter_code
_entity_poly.pdbx_strand_id
1 'polypeptide(L)'
;ALRVATQLASQLIRVCSDHTGEGTIWPVDAALRPEGKAGPLVRTIASHRGYYERWAKTWEFQALLKARAVAGDLALAGEFVEMTRPMVWSAAERDGFVEDTQAMRRRVIEHIPAKEAERQLKLGEGGLRDVEFAVQLLQLVHGRADERIRPSTTLSALAELTRGGYVGREDGEALHEAYSFLRTLEHRIQLHRLRRTHVVPEDEVALRRIGRSMGYLKDPVGILDTTWQHHRREVRRLHEKLFYRPLLSAVARIPGDDARLSTEAAEERLAALGYVDPPGALRHLEALTAGVSRAAQIQRTLLPVLLGWFADAPDPDAGLFGFRRISES
;
A
#
# COMPACT_ATOMS: atom_id res chain seq x y z
N ALA A 1 -34.41 13.18 -10.99
CA ALA A 1 -33.37 12.14 -10.93
C ALA A 1 -32.58 12.15 -9.61
N LEU A 2 -31.70 13.14 -9.36
CA LEU A 2 -30.80 13.11 -8.18
C LEU A 2 -31.50 12.95 -6.83
N ARG A 3 -32.63 13.65 -6.60
CA ARG A 3 -33.41 13.49 -5.36
C ARG A 3 -33.84 12.04 -5.11
N VAL A 4 -34.37 11.39 -6.15
CA VAL A 4 -34.81 9.99 -6.09
C VAL A 4 -33.62 9.07 -5.86
N ALA A 5 -32.51 9.29 -6.57
CA ALA A 5 -31.29 8.50 -6.41
C ALA A 5 -30.71 8.62 -4.99
N THR A 6 -30.68 9.83 -4.41
CA THR A 6 -30.27 10.06 -3.02
C THR A 6 -31.19 9.33 -2.04
N GLN A 7 -32.51 9.36 -2.25
CA GLN A 7 -33.46 8.62 -1.40
C GLN A 7 -33.20 7.11 -1.49
N LEU A 8 -33.00 6.57 -2.70
CA LEU A 8 -32.68 5.16 -2.91
C LEU A 8 -31.36 4.76 -2.23
N ALA A 9 -30.30 5.55 -2.41
CA ALA A 9 -29.00 5.28 -1.80
C ALA A 9 -29.07 5.34 -0.26
N SER A 10 -29.76 6.33 0.30
CA SER A 10 -29.97 6.43 1.75
C SER A 10 -30.78 5.25 2.31
N GLN A 11 -31.83 4.82 1.60
CA GLN A 11 -32.63 3.66 2.01
C GLN A 11 -31.83 2.37 1.91
N LEU A 12 -31.00 2.19 0.87
CA LEU A 12 -30.12 1.03 0.74
C LEU A 12 -29.15 0.96 1.92
N ILE A 13 -28.48 2.06 2.25
CA ILE A 13 -27.56 2.13 3.39
C ILE A 13 -28.29 1.75 4.68
N ARG A 14 -29.50 2.29 4.88
CA ARG A 14 -30.34 2.00 6.04
C ARG A 14 -30.70 0.52 6.11
N VAL A 15 -31.29 -0.06 5.06
CA VAL A 15 -31.71 -1.47 5.02
C VAL A 15 -30.54 -2.41 5.29
N CYS A 16 -29.36 -2.15 4.74
CA CYS A 16 -28.18 -2.97 5.00
C CYS A 16 -27.67 -2.85 6.46
N SER A 17 -27.84 -1.69 7.08
CA SER A 17 -27.28 -1.37 8.40
C SER A 17 -28.27 -1.53 9.56
N ASP A 18 -29.58 -1.63 9.28
CA ASP A 18 -30.62 -1.74 10.29
C ASP A 18 -30.49 -3.05 11.10
N HIS A 19 -30.87 -2.97 12.37
CA HIS A 19 -30.90 -4.13 13.27
C HIS A 19 -32.33 -4.67 13.36
N THR A 20 -32.51 -5.92 12.99
CA THR A 20 -33.80 -6.62 12.99
C THR A 20 -33.75 -7.83 13.92
N GLY A 21 -34.88 -8.55 14.06
CA GLY A 21 -34.90 -9.82 14.79
C GLY A 21 -33.94 -10.88 14.23
N GLU A 22 -33.61 -10.77 12.93
CA GLU A 22 -32.65 -11.65 12.23
C GLU A 22 -31.21 -11.10 12.26
N GLY A 23 -30.96 -10.04 13.01
CA GLY A 23 -29.68 -9.35 13.08
C GLY A 23 -29.52 -8.25 12.02
N THR A 24 -28.28 -8.05 11.55
CA THR A 24 -27.90 -6.99 10.61
C THR A 24 -27.13 -7.61 9.45
N ILE A 25 -27.31 -7.05 8.25
CA ILE A 25 -26.67 -7.53 7.02
C ILE A 25 -25.18 -7.12 7.00
N TRP A 26 -24.89 -5.84 6.76
CA TRP A 26 -23.55 -5.24 6.91
C TRP A 26 -23.64 -3.70 6.87
N PRO A 27 -22.78 -2.99 7.61
CA PRO A 27 -22.70 -1.54 7.51
C PRO A 27 -22.20 -1.11 6.13
N VAL A 28 -22.87 -0.14 5.52
CA VAL A 28 -22.44 0.47 4.24
C VAL A 28 -21.73 1.80 4.53
N ASP A 29 -20.43 1.86 4.21
CA ASP A 29 -19.61 3.05 4.41
C ASP A 29 -19.43 3.82 3.09
N ALA A 30 -20.07 4.99 3.00
CA ALA A 30 -19.97 5.89 1.85
C ALA A 30 -18.94 7.01 2.05
N ALA A 31 -18.01 6.91 3.01
CA ALA A 31 -17.06 7.98 3.35
C ALA A 31 -15.97 8.23 2.29
N LEU A 32 -15.78 7.33 1.33
CA LEU A 32 -14.85 7.50 0.21
C LEU A 32 -15.41 8.31 -0.97
N ARG A 33 -16.66 8.78 -0.88
CA ARG A 33 -17.23 9.67 -1.91
C ARG A 33 -16.59 11.07 -1.85
N PRO A 34 -16.66 11.88 -2.92
CA PRO A 34 -16.21 13.27 -2.90
C PRO A 34 -16.70 14.06 -1.68
N GLU A 35 -15.80 14.79 -1.02
CA GLU A 35 -16.02 15.54 0.24
C GLU A 35 -16.45 14.67 1.44
N GLY A 36 -16.33 13.34 1.33
CA GLY A 36 -16.62 12.39 2.39
C GLY A 36 -18.02 12.56 2.97
N LYS A 37 -18.12 12.59 4.31
CA LYS A 37 -19.40 12.74 5.02
C LYS A 37 -20.10 14.08 4.77
N ALA A 38 -19.34 15.13 4.43
CA ALA A 38 -19.89 16.45 4.15
C ALA A 38 -20.44 16.58 2.72
N GLY A 39 -20.04 15.68 1.82
CA GLY A 39 -20.48 15.67 0.43
C GLY A 39 -21.86 15.05 0.22
N PRO A 40 -22.52 15.38 -0.90
CA PRO A 40 -23.78 14.75 -1.30
C PRO A 40 -23.59 13.25 -1.49
N LEU A 41 -24.59 12.46 -1.10
CA LEU A 41 -24.52 11.00 -1.19
C LEU A 41 -24.49 10.49 -2.64
N VAL A 42 -25.15 11.20 -3.55
CA VAL A 42 -25.21 10.85 -4.98
C VAL A 42 -24.85 12.09 -5.81
N ARG A 43 -24.04 11.87 -6.85
CA ARG A 43 -23.59 12.89 -7.80
C ARG A 43 -23.71 12.37 -9.23
N THR A 44 -23.80 13.27 -10.20
CA THR A 44 -23.69 12.93 -11.62
C THR A 44 -22.22 12.60 -11.97
N ILE A 45 -21.99 11.92 -13.10
CA ILE A 45 -20.63 11.69 -13.61
C ILE A 45 -19.91 13.02 -13.88
N ALA A 46 -20.59 14.01 -14.47
CA ALA A 46 -20.01 15.34 -14.69
C ALA A 46 -19.59 16.03 -13.38
N SER A 47 -20.38 15.88 -12.31
CA SER A 47 -20.03 16.41 -10.98
C SER A 47 -18.85 15.67 -10.34
N HIS A 48 -18.73 14.35 -10.53
CA HIS A 48 -17.54 13.61 -10.11
C HIS A 48 -16.30 14.04 -10.88
N ARG A 49 -16.39 14.13 -12.21
CA ARG A 49 -15.30 14.59 -13.08
C ARG A 49 -14.75 15.94 -12.62
N GLY A 50 -15.63 16.93 -12.50
CA GLY A 50 -15.25 18.26 -12.06
C GLY A 50 -14.68 18.31 -10.64
N TYR A 51 -14.94 17.29 -9.80
CA TYR A 51 -14.32 17.16 -8.49
C TYR A 51 -12.91 16.57 -8.57
N TYR A 52 -12.76 15.44 -9.27
CA TYR A 52 -11.48 14.76 -9.39
C TYR A 52 -10.44 15.60 -10.12
N GLU A 53 -10.85 16.42 -11.09
CA GLU A 53 -9.96 17.32 -11.82
C GLU A 53 -9.43 18.49 -10.96
N ARG A 54 -10.20 18.95 -9.97
CA ARG A 54 -9.90 20.23 -9.27
C ARG A 54 -9.53 20.09 -7.80
N TRP A 55 -10.17 19.18 -7.08
CA TRP A 55 -10.11 19.16 -5.61
C TRP A 55 -9.62 17.83 -5.04
N ALA A 56 -9.66 16.76 -5.83
CA ALA A 56 -9.28 15.45 -5.32
C ALA A 56 -7.83 15.41 -4.86
N LYS A 57 -7.64 14.74 -3.74
CA LYS A 57 -6.34 14.46 -3.14
C LYS A 57 -5.76 13.19 -3.72
N THR A 58 -4.44 13.11 -3.72
CA THR A 58 -3.66 11.97 -4.19
C THR A 58 -4.17 10.62 -3.69
N TRP A 59 -4.45 10.50 -2.39
CA TRP A 59 -4.92 9.26 -1.77
C TRP A 59 -6.27 8.77 -2.33
N GLU A 60 -7.11 9.65 -2.88
CA GLU A 60 -8.40 9.27 -3.46
C GLU A 60 -8.21 8.46 -4.74
N PHE A 61 -7.19 8.79 -5.54
CA PHE A 61 -6.83 8.01 -6.73
C PHE A 61 -6.30 6.62 -6.36
N GLN A 62 -5.56 6.53 -5.26
CA GLN A 62 -5.14 5.23 -4.71
C GLN A 62 -6.35 4.39 -4.28
N ALA A 63 -7.39 4.99 -3.68
CA ALA A 63 -8.62 4.29 -3.36
C ALA A 63 -9.38 3.83 -4.63
N LEU A 64 -9.38 4.66 -5.67
CA LEU A 64 -10.03 4.38 -6.95
C LEU A 64 -9.40 3.22 -7.74
N LEU A 65 -8.15 2.80 -7.44
CA LEU A 65 -7.57 1.57 -8.00
C LEU A 65 -8.43 0.32 -7.78
N LYS A 66 -9.23 0.33 -6.70
CA LYS A 66 -10.11 -0.79 -6.33
C LYS A 66 -11.55 -0.60 -6.80
N ALA A 67 -11.88 0.53 -7.43
CA ALA A 67 -13.23 0.84 -7.87
C ALA A 67 -13.69 -0.13 -8.96
N ARG A 68 -14.92 -0.64 -8.81
CA ARG A 68 -15.58 -1.50 -9.79
C ARG A 68 -17.09 -1.37 -9.69
N ALA A 69 -17.78 -1.63 -10.78
CA ALA A 69 -19.24 -1.81 -10.76
C ALA A 69 -19.61 -3.03 -9.90
N VAL A 70 -20.62 -2.89 -9.05
CA VAL A 70 -21.12 -3.98 -8.19
C VAL A 70 -22.63 -4.20 -8.30
N ALA A 71 -23.39 -3.19 -8.70
CA ALA A 71 -24.85 -3.23 -8.84
C ALA A 71 -25.34 -2.04 -9.69
N GLY A 72 -26.60 -2.10 -10.11
CA GLY A 72 -27.26 -1.03 -10.88
C GLY A 72 -26.99 -1.12 -12.38
N ASP A 73 -27.07 0.03 -13.07
CA ASP A 73 -26.76 0.14 -14.49
C ASP A 73 -25.24 0.01 -14.71
N LEU A 74 -24.83 -1.10 -15.32
CA LEU A 74 -23.42 -1.42 -15.56
C LEU A 74 -22.78 -0.51 -16.63
N ALA A 75 -23.57 0.04 -17.57
CA ALA A 75 -23.05 0.97 -18.56
C ALA A 75 -22.68 2.30 -17.88
N LEU A 76 -23.57 2.83 -17.03
CA LEU A 76 -23.29 4.03 -16.24
C LEU A 76 -22.11 3.84 -15.29
N ALA A 77 -22.00 2.67 -14.65
CA ALA A 77 -20.86 2.36 -13.80
C ALA A 77 -19.55 2.24 -14.60
N GLY A 78 -19.61 1.68 -15.82
CA GLY A 78 -18.51 1.67 -16.77
C GLY A 78 -18.04 3.08 -17.12
N GLU A 79 -18.95 3.99 -17.45
CA GLU A 79 -18.61 5.40 -17.71
C GLU A 79 -17.89 6.07 -16.54
N PHE A 80 -18.29 5.79 -15.29
CA PHE A 80 -17.60 6.32 -14.11
C PHE A 80 -16.17 5.78 -13.97
N VAL A 81 -15.98 4.47 -14.19
CA VAL A 81 -14.66 3.84 -14.11
C VAL A 81 -13.75 4.36 -15.22
N GLU A 82 -14.24 4.44 -16.46
CA GLU A 82 -13.48 4.99 -17.58
C GLU A 82 -13.16 6.47 -17.41
N MET A 83 -14.05 7.24 -16.75
CA MET A 83 -13.77 8.63 -16.41
C MET A 83 -12.61 8.79 -15.41
N THR A 84 -12.53 7.91 -14.40
CA THR A 84 -11.50 8.02 -13.35
C THR A 84 -10.17 7.37 -13.73
N ARG A 85 -10.17 6.35 -14.60
CA ARG A 85 -8.96 5.59 -14.99
C ARG A 85 -7.78 6.48 -15.40
N PRO A 86 -7.90 7.43 -16.35
CA PRO A 86 -6.75 8.25 -16.76
C PRO A 86 -6.16 9.03 -15.59
N MET A 87 -7.02 9.57 -14.72
CA MET A 87 -6.60 10.36 -13.55
C MET A 87 -5.91 9.49 -12.48
N VAL A 88 -6.32 8.22 -12.36
CA VAL A 88 -5.66 7.26 -11.46
C VAL A 88 -4.25 6.95 -11.93
N TRP A 89 -4.07 6.68 -13.23
CA TRP A 89 -2.76 6.29 -13.79
C TRP A 89 -1.81 7.47 -14.02
N SER A 90 -2.32 8.71 -14.02
CA SER A 90 -1.50 9.93 -13.98
C SER A 90 -1.33 10.50 -12.56
N ALA A 91 -1.87 9.84 -11.52
CA ALA A 91 -1.84 10.38 -10.16
C ALA A 91 -0.41 10.53 -9.62
N ALA A 92 0.50 9.62 -10.01
CA ALA A 92 1.90 9.64 -9.62
C ALA A 92 2.68 10.85 -10.17
N GLU A 93 2.16 11.54 -11.19
CA GLU A 93 2.77 12.72 -11.80
C GLU A 93 2.41 14.03 -11.07
N ARG A 94 1.54 13.96 -10.06
CA ARG A 94 1.13 15.14 -9.30
C ARG A 94 2.22 15.51 -8.29
N ASP A 95 2.47 16.81 -8.16
CA ASP A 95 3.39 17.33 -7.15
C ASP A 95 3.02 16.82 -5.75
N GLY A 96 4.03 16.36 -5.01
CA GLY A 96 3.88 15.85 -3.64
C GLY A 96 3.13 14.52 -3.52
N PHE A 97 2.93 13.76 -4.62
CA PHE A 97 2.18 12.51 -4.62
C PHE A 97 2.61 11.54 -3.50
N VAL A 98 3.90 11.29 -3.35
CA VAL A 98 4.37 10.33 -2.34
C VAL A 98 4.48 10.94 -0.96
N GLU A 99 4.85 12.21 -0.84
CA GLU A 99 4.83 12.93 0.44
C GLU A 99 3.43 12.84 1.06
N ASP A 100 2.39 13.08 0.26
CA ASP A 100 0.98 12.91 0.65
C ASP A 100 0.66 11.47 1.07
N THR A 101 1.19 10.51 0.33
CA THR A 101 0.92 9.07 0.48
C THR A 101 1.61 8.51 1.74
N GLN A 102 2.86 8.93 2.01
CA GLN A 102 3.59 8.66 3.24
C GLN A 102 2.99 9.40 4.44
N ALA A 103 2.65 10.69 4.31
CA ALA A 103 2.00 11.47 5.36
C ALA A 103 0.64 10.89 5.74
N MET A 104 -0.12 10.38 4.76
CA MET A 104 -1.35 9.64 5.04
C MET A 104 -1.07 8.36 5.83
N ARG A 105 -0.03 7.59 5.47
CA ARG A 105 0.37 6.39 6.22
C ARG A 105 0.79 6.73 7.66
N ARG A 106 1.62 7.75 7.86
CA ARG A 106 2.04 8.24 9.19
C ARG A 106 0.83 8.61 10.04
N ARG A 107 -0.09 9.43 9.50
CA ARG A 107 -1.34 9.80 10.19
C ARG A 107 -2.16 8.58 10.57
N VAL A 108 -2.31 7.59 9.69
CA VAL A 108 -3.06 6.36 10.00
C VAL A 108 -2.46 5.63 11.20
N ILE A 109 -1.14 5.53 11.27
CA ILE A 109 -0.44 4.88 12.39
C ILE A 109 -0.59 5.68 13.68
N GLU A 110 -0.43 7.01 13.63
CA GLU A 110 -0.59 7.90 14.79
C GLU A 110 -1.99 7.85 15.41
N HIS A 111 -3.02 7.56 14.61
CA HIS A 111 -4.40 7.44 15.09
C HIS A 111 -4.72 6.05 15.68
N ILE A 112 -3.79 5.09 15.63
CA ILE A 112 -3.97 3.79 16.29
C ILE A 112 -3.84 3.99 17.81
N PRO A 113 -4.81 3.55 18.62
CA PRO A 113 -4.67 3.60 20.07
C PRO A 113 -3.41 2.86 20.54
N ALA A 114 -2.59 3.48 21.39
CA ALA A 114 -1.30 2.92 21.82
C ALA A 114 -1.41 1.48 22.35
N LYS A 115 -2.47 1.18 23.10
CA LYS A 115 -2.76 -0.16 23.65
C LYS A 115 -3.03 -1.23 22.58
N GLU A 116 -3.36 -0.83 21.35
CA GLU A 116 -3.67 -1.72 20.24
C GLU A 116 -2.53 -1.78 19.22
N ALA A 117 -1.57 -0.85 19.26
CA ALA A 117 -0.57 -0.65 18.21
C ALA A 117 0.22 -1.93 17.88
N GLU A 118 0.69 -2.63 18.91
CA GLU A 118 1.45 -3.88 18.73
C GLU A 118 0.60 -5.03 18.19
N ARG A 119 -0.73 -4.94 18.29
CA ARG A 119 -1.66 -6.00 17.92
C ARG A 119 -2.57 -5.66 16.75
N GLN A 120 -2.40 -4.49 16.14
CA GLN A 120 -3.10 -4.08 14.93
C GLN A 120 -2.57 -4.82 13.71
N LEU A 121 -3.37 -5.77 13.24
CA LEU A 121 -3.05 -6.64 12.11
C LEU A 121 -3.17 -5.94 10.76
N LYS A 122 -4.09 -4.97 10.65
CA LYS A 122 -4.40 -4.30 9.39
C LYS A 122 -3.62 -3.01 9.20
N LEU A 123 -3.71 -2.11 10.18
CA LEU A 123 -3.19 -0.74 10.08
C LEU A 123 -1.81 -0.57 10.73
N GLY A 124 -1.40 -1.51 11.59
CA GLY A 124 -0.10 -1.47 12.25
C GLY A 124 1.05 -1.79 11.29
N GLU A 125 2.27 -1.50 11.74
CA GLU A 125 3.48 -1.81 10.99
C GLU A 125 3.62 -3.31 10.70
N GLY A 126 3.99 -3.63 9.46
CA GLY A 126 4.05 -4.99 8.96
C GLY A 126 2.68 -5.62 8.72
N GLY A 127 1.62 -4.80 8.67
CA GLY A 127 0.24 -5.24 8.54
C GLY A 127 -0.24 -5.37 7.10
N LEU A 128 -1.51 -5.76 6.94
CA LEU A 128 -2.16 -5.90 5.62
C LEU A 128 -2.09 -4.63 4.78
N ARG A 129 -2.22 -3.46 5.41
CA ARG A 129 -2.20 -2.18 4.71
C ARG A 129 -0.84 -1.86 4.12
N ASP A 130 0.24 -2.28 4.76
CA ASP A 130 1.60 -2.09 4.23
C ASP A 130 1.80 -2.87 2.93
N VAL A 131 1.33 -4.13 2.88
CA VAL A 131 1.34 -4.90 1.62
C VAL A 131 0.51 -4.23 0.54
N GLU A 132 -0.74 -3.85 0.87
CA GLU A 132 -1.64 -3.18 -0.08
C GLU A 132 -1.03 -1.90 -0.63
N PHE A 133 -0.35 -1.14 0.23
CA PHE A 133 0.30 0.11 -0.12
C PHE A 133 1.52 -0.09 -1.00
N ALA A 134 2.41 -1.03 -0.66
CA ALA A 134 3.59 -1.36 -1.48
C ALA A 134 3.19 -1.78 -2.89
N VAL A 135 2.20 -2.66 -3.00
CA VAL A 135 1.67 -3.09 -4.30
C VAL A 135 1.05 -1.90 -5.04
N GLN A 136 0.17 -1.12 -4.41
CA GLN A 136 -0.51 -0.01 -5.07
C GLN A 136 0.44 1.09 -5.53
N LEU A 137 1.49 1.42 -4.77
CA LEU A 137 2.45 2.42 -5.22
C LEU A 137 3.19 1.93 -6.47
N LEU A 138 3.65 0.67 -6.49
CA LEU A 138 4.26 0.07 -7.67
C LEU A 138 3.33 0.12 -8.88
N GLN A 139 2.04 -0.14 -8.67
CA GLN A 139 1.01 0.02 -9.71
C GLN A 139 0.91 1.47 -10.19
N LEU A 140 0.90 2.46 -9.29
CA LEU A 140 0.73 3.87 -9.67
C LEU A 140 1.96 4.42 -10.40
N VAL A 141 3.16 4.01 -10.00
CA VAL A 141 4.41 4.44 -10.64
C VAL A 141 4.55 3.79 -12.03
N HIS A 142 4.44 2.47 -12.12
CA HIS A 142 4.76 1.76 -13.37
C HIS A 142 3.53 1.49 -14.25
N GLY A 143 2.33 1.52 -13.68
CA GLY A 143 1.10 1.14 -14.37
C GLY A 143 0.74 2.08 -15.50
N ARG A 144 1.29 3.30 -15.55
CA ARG A 144 1.14 4.21 -16.69
C ARG A 144 1.69 3.60 -18.00
N ALA A 145 2.87 2.98 -17.91
CA ALA A 145 3.59 2.39 -19.04
C ALA A 145 3.26 0.91 -19.24
N ASP A 146 2.84 0.20 -18.19
CA ASP A 146 2.49 -1.21 -18.25
C ASP A 146 1.08 -1.48 -17.72
N GLU A 147 0.15 -1.76 -18.63
CA GLU A 147 -1.23 -2.04 -18.26
C GLU A 147 -1.41 -3.39 -17.55
N ARG A 148 -0.46 -4.33 -17.71
CA ARG A 148 -0.56 -5.69 -17.15
C ARG A 148 -0.55 -5.68 -15.64
N ILE A 149 0.07 -4.69 -15.02
CA ILE A 149 0.15 -4.55 -13.56
C ILE A 149 -1.03 -3.75 -12.99
N ARG A 150 -2.05 -3.42 -13.77
CA ARG A 150 -3.27 -2.71 -13.32
C ARG A 150 -4.39 -3.55 -12.65
N PRO A 151 -4.30 -4.89 -12.42
CA PRO A 151 -5.35 -5.60 -11.70
C PRO A 151 -5.69 -4.97 -10.35
N SER A 152 -6.99 -4.95 -10.02
CA SER A 152 -7.47 -4.30 -8.80
C SER A 152 -7.25 -5.15 -7.55
N THR A 153 -7.02 -6.45 -7.63
CA THR A 153 -6.78 -7.30 -6.46
C THR A 153 -5.30 -7.31 -6.08
N THR A 154 -4.98 -7.15 -4.78
CA THR A 154 -3.59 -6.99 -4.31
C THR A 154 -2.69 -8.16 -4.70
N LEU A 155 -3.12 -9.41 -4.50
CA LEU A 155 -2.30 -10.58 -4.86
C LEU A 155 -2.16 -10.78 -6.37
N SER A 156 -3.18 -10.43 -7.16
CA SER A 156 -3.09 -10.50 -8.63
C SER A 156 -2.12 -9.44 -9.15
N ALA A 157 -2.20 -8.21 -8.64
CA ALA A 157 -1.25 -7.16 -8.97
C ALA A 157 0.17 -7.54 -8.56
N LEU A 158 0.37 -8.12 -7.36
CA LEU A 158 1.67 -8.62 -6.92
C LEU A 158 2.22 -9.69 -7.87
N ALA A 159 1.39 -10.64 -8.31
CA ALA A 159 1.80 -11.67 -9.26
C ALA A 159 2.23 -11.09 -10.61
N GLU A 160 1.51 -10.10 -11.13
CA GLU A 160 1.89 -9.39 -12.37
C GLU A 160 3.18 -8.57 -12.18
N LEU A 161 3.33 -7.88 -11.04
CA LEU A 161 4.54 -7.15 -10.69
C LEU A 161 5.75 -8.07 -10.62
N THR A 162 5.62 -9.25 -10.01
CA THR A 162 6.68 -10.25 -9.97
C THR A 162 6.99 -10.82 -11.36
N ARG A 163 5.96 -11.11 -12.17
CA ARG A 163 6.16 -11.62 -13.54
C ARG A 163 6.83 -10.59 -14.46
N GLY A 164 6.50 -9.31 -14.30
CA GLY A 164 7.10 -8.19 -15.02
C GLY A 164 8.48 -7.78 -14.52
N GLY A 165 8.98 -8.41 -13.45
CA GLY A 165 10.27 -8.09 -12.85
C GLY A 165 10.25 -6.85 -11.95
N TYR A 166 9.11 -6.21 -11.70
CA TYR A 166 9.06 -5.06 -10.78
C TYR A 166 9.35 -5.46 -9.32
N VAL A 167 9.15 -6.74 -9.01
CA VAL A 167 9.42 -7.36 -7.70
C VAL A 167 10.20 -8.65 -7.94
N GLY A 168 11.32 -8.85 -7.22
CA GLY A 168 12.08 -10.09 -7.29
C GLY A 168 11.23 -11.31 -6.90
N ARG A 169 11.48 -12.47 -7.51
CA ARG A 169 10.63 -13.68 -7.31
C ARG A 169 10.51 -14.08 -5.84
N GLU A 170 11.65 -14.13 -5.13
CA GLU A 170 11.69 -14.48 -3.70
C GLU A 170 10.91 -13.47 -2.84
N ASP A 171 11.04 -12.17 -3.13
CA ASP A 171 10.32 -11.12 -2.42
C ASP A 171 8.82 -11.18 -2.69
N GLY A 172 8.43 -11.45 -3.94
CA GLY A 172 7.04 -11.61 -4.36
C GLY A 172 6.36 -12.77 -3.65
N GLU A 173 7.04 -13.92 -3.56
CA GLU A 173 6.54 -15.08 -2.83
C GLU A 173 6.41 -14.79 -1.34
N ALA A 174 7.44 -14.20 -0.71
CA ALA A 174 7.39 -13.86 0.71
C ALA A 174 6.27 -12.86 1.06
N LEU A 175 6.02 -11.86 0.20
CA LEU A 175 4.88 -10.95 0.35
C LEU A 175 3.53 -11.64 0.15
N HIS A 176 3.45 -12.57 -0.81
CA HIS A 176 2.25 -13.36 -1.03
C HIS A 176 1.90 -14.20 0.20
N GLU A 177 2.86 -14.97 0.71
CA GLU A 177 2.70 -15.81 1.89
C GLU A 177 2.30 -14.98 3.11
N ALA A 178 2.99 -13.86 3.34
CA ALA A 178 2.67 -12.97 4.46
C ALA A 178 1.26 -12.37 4.35
N TYR A 179 0.86 -11.87 3.17
CA TYR A 179 -0.48 -11.32 2.99
C TYR A 179 -1.58 -12.38 3.18
N SER A 180 -1.38 -13.57 2.62
CA SER A 180 -2.30 -14.70 2.75
C SER A 180 -2.42 -15.17 4.20
N PHE A 181 -1.31 -15.24 4.94
CA PHE A 181 -1.32 -15.53 6.38
C PHE A 181 -2.07 -14.45 7.17
N LEU A 182 -1.71 -13.17 7.01
CA LEU A 182 -2.31 -12.07 7.74
C LEU A 182 -3.82 -11.96 7.45
N ARG A 183 -4.24 -12.17 6.20
CA ARG A 183 -5.66 -12.16 5.82
C ARG A 183 -6.40 -13.34 6.44
N THR A 184 -5.79 -14.52 6.46
CA THR A 184 -6.37 -15.70 7.11
C THR A 184 -6.53 -15.46 8.60
N LEU A 185 -5.50 -14.95 9.27
CA LEU A 185 -5.55 -14.59 10.69
C LEU A 185 -6.67 -13.58 10.97
N GLU A 186 -6.78 -12.53 10.17
CA GLU A 186 -7.87 -11.55 10.28
C GLU A 186 -9.24 -12.23 10.18
N HIS A 187 -9.45 -13.07 9.17
CA HIS A 187 -10.69 -13.80 8.99
C HIS A 187 -11.00 -14.71 10.20
N ARG A 188 -10.00 -15.43 10.74
CA ARG A 188 -10.19 -16.31 11.91
C ARG A 188 -10.57 -15.53 13.17
N ILE A 189 -10.00 -14.34 13.37
CA ILE A 189 -10.36 -13.45 14.48
C ILE A 189 -11.82 -12.99 14.32
N GLN A 190 -12.21 -12.55 13.12
CA GLN A 190 -13.54 -11.98 12.85
C GLN A 190 -14.65 -13.04 12.87
N LEU A 191 -14.41 -14.23 12.32
CA LEU A 191 -15.40 -15.31 12.21
C LEU A 191 -15.91 -15.80 13.56
N HIS A 192 -15.12 -15.72 14.64
CA HIS A 192 -15.54 -16.23 15.94
C HIS A 192 -16.77 -15.51 16.51
N ARG A 193 -16.86 -14.18 16.31
CA ARG A 193 -17.99 -13.36 16.81
C ARG A 193 -18.74 -12.64 15.69
N LEU A 194 -18.38 -12.91 14.43
CA LEU A 194 -18.85 -12.17 13.26
C LEU A 194 -18.70 -10.65 13.43
N ARG A 195 -17.57 -10.22 14.01
CA ARG A 195 -17.27 -8.80 14.27
C ARG A 195 -16.08 -8.36 13.45
N ARG A 196 -16.21 -7.19 12.83
CA ARG A 196 -15.09 -6.51 12.18
C ARG A 196 -14.12 -5.97 13.24
N THR A 197 -13.08 -6.75 13.52
CA THR A 197 -11.94 -6.33 14.34
C THR A 197 -10.65 -6.62 13.59
N HIS A 198 -9.64 -5.78 13.84
CA HIS A 198 -8.30 -5.90 13.28
C HIS A 198 -7.24 -6.07 14.38
N VAL A 199 -7.66 -6.23 15.63
CA VAL A 199 -6.77 -6.40 16.79
C VAL A 199 -6.68 -7.88 17.15
N VAL A 200 -5.46 -8.41 17.22
CA VAL A 200 -5.21 -9.78 17.71
C VAL A 200 -5.47 -9.85 19.21
N PRO A 201 -6.31 -10.77 19.71
CA PRO A 201 -6.70 -10.83 21.12
C PRO A 201 -5.52 -11.23 22.03
N GLU A 202 -5.54 -10.75 23.27
CA GLU A 202 -4.50 -11.01 24.27
C GLU A 202 -4.71 -12.30 25.04
N ASP A 203 -5.96 -12.73 25.19
CA ASP A 203 -6.28 -13.89 26.01
C ASP A 203 -5.82 -15.20 25.35
N GLU A 204 -5.16 -16.04 26.14
CA GLU A 204 -4.59 -17.31 25.68
C GLU A 204 -5.65 -18.24 25.08
N VAL A 205 -6.88 -18.20 25.62
CA VAL A 205 -8.00 -19.01 25.12
C VAL A 205 -8.37 -18.64 23.68
N ALA A 206 -8.48 -17.35 23.38
CA ALA A 206 -8.72 -16.88 22.02
C ALA A 206 -7.55 -17.18 21.10
N LEU A 207 -6.31 -16.94 21.53
CA LEU A 207 -5.11 -17.27 20.76
C LEU A 207 -5.03 -18.76 20.43
N ARG A 208 -5.31 -19.64 21.40
CA ARG A 208 -5.33 -21.09 21.21
C ARG A 208 -6.39 -21.51 20.20
N ARG A 209 -7.60 -20.92 20.28
CA ARG A 209 -8.68 -21.17 19.31
C ARG A 209 -8.26 -20.75 17.90
N ILE A 210 -7.70 -19.56 17.76
CA ILE A 210 -7.23 -19.03 16.47
C ILE A 210 -6.13 -19.94 15.90
N GLY A 211 -5.10 -20.24 16.69
CA GLY A 211 -4.00 -21.10 16.26
C GLY A 211 -4.46 -22.47 15.79
N ARG A 212 -5.38 -23.11 16.53
CA ARG A 212 -5.98 -24.38 16.11
C ARG A 212 -6.79 -24.26 14.82
N SER A 213 -7.52 -23.16 14.63
CA SER A 213 -8.27 -22.90 13.38
C SER A 213 -7.37 -22.64 12.16
N MET A 214 -6.09 -22.33 12.40
CA MET A 214 -5.05 -22.21 11.38
C MET A 214 -4.21 -23.49 11.22
N GLY A 215 -4.59 -24.58 11.92
CA GLY A 215 -3.94 -25.88 11.79
C GLY A 215 -2.80 -26.15 12.78
N TYR A 216 -2.52 -25.24 13.71
CA TYR A 216 -1.48 -25.45 14.73
C TYR A 216 -2.03 -26.32 15.87
N LEU A 217 -1.53 -27.56 15.99
CA LEU A 217 -2.09 -28.55 16.93
C LEU A 217 -1.26 -28.80 18.20
N LYS A 218 0.09 -28.78 18.10
CA LYS A 218 0.99 -29.12 19.21
C LYS A 218 1.17 -27.96 20.19
N ASP A 219 1.45 -26.77 19.66
CA ASP A 219 1.54 -25.53 20.42
C ASP A 219 0.83 -24.40 19.63
N PRO A 220 -0.51 -24.33 19.72
CA PRO A 220 -1.27 -23.41 18.90
C PRO A 220 -0.96 -21.93 19.17
N VAL A 221 -0.58 -21.58 20.40
CA VAL A 221 -0.33 -20.19 20.80
C VAL A 221 1.08 -19.77 20.41
N GLY A 222 2.11 -20.53 20.81
CA GLY A 222 3.49 -20.17 20.52
C GLY A 222 3.82 -20.20 19.03
N ILE A 223 3.28 -21.18 18.29
CA ILE A 223 3.46 -21.24 16.82
C ILE A 223 2.75 -20.07 16.14
N LEU A 224 1.52 -19.74 16.55
CA LEU A 224 0.78 -18.62 15.98
C LEU A 224 1.54 -17.31 16.17
N ASP A 225 2.00 -17.03 17.39
CA ASP A 225 2.71 -15.79 17.70
C ASP A 225 4.02 -15.71 16.91
N THR A 226 4.84 -16.77 16.94
CA THR A 226 6.12 -16.82 16.20
C THR A 226 5.91 -16.60 14.70
N THR A 227 4.92 -17.27 14.11
CA THR A 227 4.61 -17.16 12.67
C THR A 227 4.10 -15.75 12.33
N TRP A 228 3.26 -15.17 13.19
CA TRP A 228 2.77 -13.82 13.00
C TRP A 228 3.88 -12.77 13.09
N GLN A 229 4.75 -12.84 14.11
CA GLN A 229 5.89 -11.93 14.22
C GLN A 229 6.90 -12.11 13.07
N HIS A 230 7.05 -13.33 12.55
CA HIS A 230 7.83 -13.56 11.34
C HIS A 230 7.25 -12.80 10.13
N HIS A 231 5.98 -13.00 9.80
CA HIS A 231 5.36 -12.33 8.66
C HIS A 231 5.30 -10.81 8.82
N ARG A 232 5.09 -10.28 10.03
CA ARG A 232 5.16 -8.82 10.27
C ARG A 232 6.54 -8.25 9.95
N ARG A 233 7.60 -8.92 10.41
CA ARG A 233 8.99 -8.51 10.10
C ARG A 233 9.27 -8.59 8.60
N GLU A 234 8.81 -9.66 7.95
CA GLU A 234 8.96 -9.80 6.49
C GLU A 234 8.22 -8.72 5.72
N VAL A 235 6.96 -8.42 6.06
CA VAL A 235 6.20 -7.33 5.43
C VAL A 235 6.90 -6.00 5.64
N ARG A 236 7.38 -5.70 6.86
CA ARG A 236 8.11 -4.45 7.13
C ARG A 236 9.38 -4.36 6.29
N ARG A 237 10.22 -5.41 6.32
CA ARG A 237 11.46 -5.51 5.55
C ARG A 237 11.20 -5.36 4.05
N LEU A 238 10.16 -6.02 3.53
CA LEU A 238 9.83 -6.01 2.10
C LEU A 238 9.18 -4.72 1.66
N HIS A 239 8.31 -4.13 2.49
CA HIS A 239 7.77 -2.80 2.29
C HIS A 239 8.93 -1.81 2.10
N GLU A 240 9.83 -1.71 3.08
CA GLU A 240 11.04 -0.86 2.99
C GLU A 240 11.90 -1.23 1.76
N LYS A 241 12.27 -2.51 1.58
CA LYS A 241 13.12 -2.98 0.47
C LYS A 241 12.54 -2.62 -0.90
N LEU A 242 11.24 -2.86 -1.11
CA LEU A 242 10.62 -2.62 -2.40
C LEU A 242 10.72 -1.15 -2.76
N PHE A 243 10.54 -0.22 -1.84
CA PHE A 243 10.66 1.19 -2.19
C PHE A 243 12.09 1.61 -2.55
N TYR A 244 13.10 1.15 -1.80
CA TYR A 244 14.43 1.76 -1.84
C TYR A 244 15.52 0.93 -2.56
N ARG A 245 15.42 -0.40 -2.59
CA ARG A 245 16.49 -1.26 -3.15
C ARG A 245 16.61 -1.23 -4.67
N PRO A 246 15.52 -1.17 -5.46
CA PRO A 246 15.61 -1.08 -6.93
C PRO A 246 16.33 0.19 -7.43
N LEU A 247 16.35 1.27 -6.63
CA LEU A 247 17.11 2.47 -6.95
C LEU A 247 18.62 2.24 -6.93
N LEU A 248 19.08 1.32 -6.08
CA LEU A 248 20.50 0.99 -5.97
C LEU A 248 20.94 0.03 -7.08
N SER A 249 20.06 -0.86 -7.55
CA SER A 249 20.39 -1.77 -8.65
C SER A 249 20.49 -1.07 -10.01
N ALA A 250 19.69 -0.02 -10.24
CA ALA A 250 19.78 0.86 -11.41
C ALA A 250 21.15 1.57 -11.51
N VAL A 251 21.79 1.77 -10.37
CA VAL A 251 22.94 2.65 -10.22
C VAL A 251 24.25 1.88 -10.04
N ALA A 252 24.23 0.78 -9.29
CA ALA A 252 25.44 0.09 -8.89
C ALA A 252 25.96 -0.95 -9.92
N ARG A 253 25.34 -1.06 -11.11
CA ARG A 253 25.62 -2.09 -12.15
C ARG A 253 25.89 -3.50 -11.57
N ILE A 254 25.22 -3.85 -10.48
CA ILE A 254 25.47 -5.08 -9.73
C ILE A 254 25.09 -6.27 -10.64
N PRO A 255 25.97 -7.26 -10.84
CA PRO A 255 25.60 -8.51 -11.48
C PRO A 255 24.70 -9.34 -10.54
N GLY A 256 23.56 -9.82 -11.03
CA GLY A 256 22.76 -10.85 -10.34
C GLY A 256 21.42 -10.43 -9.70
N ASP A 257 20.92 -9.21 -9.91
CA ASP A 257 19.53 -8.89 -9.58
C ASP A 257 18.63 -9.17 -10.79
N ASP A 258 17.62 -10.03 -10.62
CA ASP A 258 16.71 -10.52 -11.68
C ASP A 258 15.79 -9.43 -12.26
N ALA A 259 15.95 -8.18 -11.82
CA ALA A 259 15.25 -7.03 -12.35
C ALA A 259 16.12 -5.78 -12.32
N ARG A 260 16.69 -5.42 -13.47
CA ARG A 260 17.29 -4.10 -13.67
C ARG A 260 16.19 -3.12 -14.06
N LEU A 261 15.94 -2.11 -13.22
CA LEU A 261 15.19 -0.94 -13.65
C LEU A 261 15.98 -0.19 -14.74
N SER A 262 15.28 0.41 -15.70
CA SER A 262 15.88 1.42 -16.57
C SER A 262 16.25 2.65 -15.73
N THR A 263 17.20 3.46 -16.20
CA THR A 263 17.54 4.73 -15.55
C THR A 263 16.31 5.61 -15.37
N GLU A 264 15.45 5.70 -16.39
CA GLU A 264 14.18 6.42 -16.35
C GLU A 264 13.24 5.89 -15.25
N ALA A 265 13.06 4.58 -15.13
CA ALA A 265 12.23 4.00 -14.08
C ALA A 265 12.82 4.18 -12.66
N ALA A 266 14.14 4.36 -12.55
CA ALA A 266 14.79 4.70 -11.29
C ALA A 266 14.60 6.19 -10.95
N GLU A 267 14.68 7.08 -11.93
CA GLU A 267 14.38 8.51 -11.76
C GLU A 267 12.92 8.73 -11.37
N GLU A 268 11.97 8.09 -12.05
CA GLU A 268 10.54 8.11 -11.69
C GLU A 268 10.31 7.67 -10.25
N ARG A 269 11.07 6.68 -9.78
CA ARG A 269 10.95 6.15 -8.43
C ARG A 269 11.60 7.06 -7.38
N LEU A 270 12.70 7.74 -7.69
CA LEU A 270 13.29 8.76 -6.82
C LEU A 270 12.40 10.01 -6.73
N ALA A 271 11.86 10.46 -7.87
CA ALA A 271 10.84 11.52 -7.92
C ALA A 271 9.64 11.12 -7.08
N ALA A 272 9.17 9.87 -7.24
CA ALA A 272 8.17 9.32 -6.34
C ALA A 272 8.68 9.41 -4.90
N LEU A 273 9.86 8.97 -4.50
CA LEU A 273 10.31 9.10 -3.10
C LEU A 273 10.50 10.52 -2.53
N GLY A 274 10.25 11.58 -3.30
CA GLY A 274 10.35 12.98 -2.84
C GLY A 274 11.69 13.65 -3.15
N TYR A 275 12.53 13.05 -3.98
CA TYR A 275 13.75 13.70 -4.46
C TYR A 275 13.42 14.73 -5.54
N VAL A 276 13.94 15.95 -5.37
CA VAL A 276 13.74 17.09 -6.26
C VAL A 276 14.67 17.02 -7.47
N ASP A 277 15.89 16.47 -7.33
CA ASP A 277 16.80 16.17 -8.43
C ASP A 277 17.06 14.65 -8.54
N PRO A 278 16.10 13.85 -9.07
CA PRO A 278 16.29 12.41 -9.25
C PRO A 278 17.57 12.05 -10.03
N PRO A 279 17.93 12.73 -11.14
CA PRO A 279 19.21 12.49 -11.81
C PRO A 279 20.43 12.74 -10.91
N GLY A 280 20.40 13.79 -10.07
CA GLY A 280 21.43 14.07 -9.07
C GLY A 280 21.53 13.00 -8.00
N ALA A 281 20.40 12.60 -7.44
CA ALA A 281 20.33 11.52 -6.46
C ALA A 281 20.90 10.21 -7.03
N LEU A 282 20.59 9.85 -8.28
CA LEU A 282 21.21 8.69 -8.94
C LEU A 282 22.74 8.82 -9.03
N ARG A 283 23.28 10.00 -9.39
CA ARG A 283 24.74 10.21 -9.42
C ARG A 283 25.38 10.05 -8.04
N HIS A 284 24.71 10.51 -6.97
CA HIS A 284 25.20 10.32 -5.59
C HIS A 284 25.18 8.86 -5.17
N LEU A 285 24.11 8.14 -5.52
CA LEU A 285 24.02 6.70 -5.30
C LEU A 285 25.11 5.95 -6.09
N GLU A 286 25.47 6.41 -7.28
CA GLU A 286 26.49 5.77 -8.13
C GLU A 286 27.85 5.89 -7.47
N ALA A 287 28.19 7.10 -7.03
CA ALA A 287 29.43 7.35 -6.31
C ALA A 287 29.56 6.51 -5.03
N LEU A 288 28.48 6.35 -4.25
CA LEU A 288 28.49 5.60 -2.99
C LEU A 288 28.60 4.08 -3.18
N THR A 289 28.10 3.56 -4.30
CA THR A 289 27.94 2.11 -4.51
C THR A 289 28.88 1.52 -5.56
N ALA A 290 29.53 2.39 -6.35
CA ALA A 290 30.48 1.99 -7.38
C ALA A 290 31.73 1.32 -6.80
N GLY A 291 32.26 0.35 -7.56
CA GLY A 291 33.47 -0.37 -7.22
C GLY A 291 33.27 -1.57 -6.30
N VAL A 292 34.38 -2.25 -5.98
CA VAL A 292 34.42 -3.52 -5.22
C VAL A 292 34.98 -3.35 -3.80
N SER A 293 35.07 -2.11 -3.31
CA SER A 293 35.58 -1.84 -1.97
C SER A 293 34.63 -2.36 -0.89
N ARG A 294 35.18 -2.72 0.28
CA ARG A 294 34.38 -3.10 1.46
C ARG A 294 33.38 -2.00 1.83
N ALA A 295 33.78 -0.74 1.69
CA ALA A 295 32.91 0.42 1.92
C ALA A 295 31.72 0.43 0.95
N ALA A 296 31.95 0.29 -0.36
CA ALA A 296 30.87 0.23 -1.36
C ALA A 296 29.91 -0.94 -1.10
N GLN A 297 30.43 -2.07 -0.61
CA GLN A 297 29.63 -3.26 -0.28
C GLN A 297 28.75 -3.06 0.97
N ILE A 298 29.29 -2.36 1.99
CA ILE A 298 28.51 -1.91 3.16
C ILE A 298 27.43 -0.92 2.72
N GLN A 299 27.77 0.06 1.87
CA GLN A 299 26.83 1.05 1.36
C GLN A 299 25.68 0.42 0.59
N ARG A 300 25.96 -0.55 -0.30
CA ARG A 300 24.92 -1.33 -1.00
C ARG A 300 23.95 -2.04 -0.05
N THR A 301 24.38 -2.36 1.17
CA THR A 301 23.56 -3.01 2.20
C THR A 301 22.77 -2.00 3.05
N LEU A 302 23.37 -0.86 3.39
CA LEU A 302 22.77 0.14 4.28
C LEU A 302 21.88 1.16 3.56
N LEU A 303 22.23 1.53 2.33
CA LEU A 303 21.51 2.56 1.57
C LEU A 303 20.01 2.29 1.39
N PRO A 304 19.49 1.05 1.25
CA PRO A 304 18.04 0.86 1.18
C PRO A 304 17.32 1.39 2.43
N VAL A 305 17.92 1.24 3.61
CA VAL A 305 17.33 1.74 4.86
C VAL A 305 17.53 3.25 4.98
N LEU A 306 18.73 3.73 4.66
CA LEU A 306 19.06 5.16 4.74
C LEU A 306 18.27 6.01 3.74
N LEU A 307 18.03 5.51 2.54
CA LEU A 307 17.16 6.15 1.54
C LEU A 307 15.74 6.33 2.08
N GLY A 308 15.26 5.41 2.92
CA GLY A 308 14.01 5.62 3.64
C GLY A 308 14.08 6.80 4.59
N TRP A 309 15.15 6.92 5.37
CA TRP A 309 15.34 8.04 6.29
C TRP A 309 15.52 9.38 5.57
N PHE A 310 16.21 9.39 4.43
CA PHE A 310 16.38 10.59 3.61
C PHE A 310 15.06 11.00 2.96
N ALA A 311 14.30 10.05 2.41
CA ALA A 311 12.97 10.31 1.84
C ALA A 311 11.98 10.86 2.89
N ASP A 312 12.13 10.49 4.16
CA ASP A 312 11.33 11.04 5.26
C ASP A 312 11.84 12.42 5.76
N ALA A 313 13.00 12.90 5.30
CA ALA A 313 13.58 14.17 5.72
C ALA A 313 13.01 15.36 4.91
N PRO A 314 13.09 16.61 5.44
CA PRO A 314 12.60 17.79 4.72
C PRO A 314 13.33 18.09 3.40
N ASP A 315 14.56 17.61 3.24
CA ASP A 315 15.37 17.75 2.04
C ASP A 315 16.14 16.44 1.77
N PRO A 316 15.52 15.49 1.05
CA PRO A 316 16.13 14.20 0.74
C PRO A 316 17.42 14.30 -0.07
N ASP A 317 17.49 15.26 -0.99
CA ASP A 317 18.66 15.51 -1.85
C ASP A 317 19.86 15.98 -1.03
N ALA A 318 19.67 16.98 -0.15
CA ALA A 318 20.73 17.46 0.75
C ALA A 318 21.16 16.39 1.75
N GLY A 319 20.21 15.59 2.28
CA GLY A 319 20.50 14.47 3.16
C GLY A 319 21.42 13.43 2.51
N LEU A 320 21.08 13.00 1.29
CA LEU A 320 21.88 12.04 0.52
C LEU A 320 23.25 12.62 0.14
N PHE A 321 23.31 13.89 -0.26
CA PHE A 321 24.58 14.57 -0.57
C PHE A 321 25.49 14.68 0.66
N GLY A 322 24.93 15.09 1.81
CA GLY A 322 25.66 15.19 3.07
C GLY A 322 26.23 13.84 3.51
N PHE A 323 25.42 12.77 3.42
CA PHE A 323 25.85 11.42 3.72
C PHE A 323 26.99 10.94 2.80
N ARG A 324 26.91 11.26 1.50
CA ARG A 324 27.99 10.97 0.55
C ARG A 324 29.30 11.63 0.99
N ARG A 325 29.27 12.92 1.32
CA ARG A 325 30.47 13.65 1.75
C ARG A 325 31.12 13.01 2.98
N ILE A 326 30.34 12.63 3.98
CA ILE A 326 30.83 11.96 5.19
C ILE A 326 31.43 10.59 4.84
N SER A 327 30.81 9.86 3.91
CA SER A 327 31.29 8.53 3.50
C SER A 327 32.57 8.56 2.66
N GLU A 328 32.86 9.69 2.00
CA GLU A 328 34.09 9.93 1.22
C GLU A 328 35.22 10.58 2.05
N SER A 329 34.95 10.99 3.29
CA SER A 329 35.91 11.62 4.21
C SER A 329 36.76 10.60 4.95
#